data_AF-A0A1C6GKZ0-F1
#
_entry.id   AF-A0A1C6GKZ0-F1
#
_cell.length_a   1.000
_cell.length_b   1.000
_cell.length_c   1.000
_cell.angle_alpha   90.00
_cell.angle_beta   90.00
_cell.angle_gamma   90.00
#
_symmetry.space_group_name_H-M   'P 1'
#
loop_
_entity.id
_entity.type
_entity.pdbx_description
1 polymer ?
#
loop_
_entity_poly.entity_id
_entity_poly.type
_entity_poly.pdbx_seq_one_letter_code
_entity_poly.pdbx_strand_id
1 'polypeptide(L)'
;MHKDGKQYLKGSIKQKFCCPFRTSKDDSKCPCNHPKYNNGYKNRGCIKYKSISTDYRSTVDDTSDYFKLYYSKRTESERYNSRFKNLNLENTSVRNIYSISNLNTLGHICLLTVAIAAIVNKKEDKICSLSKLKRAS
;
A
#
# COMPACT_ATOMS: atom_id res chain seq x y z
N MET A 1 -1.63 9.50 22.29
CA MET A 1 -2.94 9.01 22.78
C MET A 1 -2.71 7.79 23.66
N HIS A 2 -3.42 7.64 24.77
CA HIS A 2 -3.27 6.49 25.69
C HIS A 2 -4.27 5.38 25.36
N LYS A 3 -3.86 4.12 25.60
CA LYS A 3 -4.76 2.96 25.53
C LYS A 3 -5.68 2.99 26.76
N ASP A 4 -6.99 2.96 26.53
CA ASP A 4 -8.02 3.04 27.60
C ASP A 4 -8.72 1.69 27.76
N GLY A 5 -9.19 1.09 26.66
CA GLY A 5 -9.90 -0.20 26.70
C GLY A 5 -9.98 -0.91 25.36
N LYS A 6 -10.49 -2.15 25.36
CA LYS A 6 -10.66 -3.01 24.19
C LYS A 6 -12.08 -3.56 24.13
N GLN A 7 -12.62 -3.68 22.93
CA GLN A 7 -13.83 -4.44 22.66
C GLN A 7 -13.46 -5.65 21.80
N TYR A 8 -13.85 -6.84 22.24
CA TYR A 8 -13.65 -8.09 21.51
C TYR A 8 -14.82 -8.31 20.55
N LEU A 9 -14.50 -8.52 19.28
CA LEU A 9 -15.44 -8.87 18.22
C LEU A 9 -15.01 -10.21 17.61
N LYS A 10 -15.92 -10.88 16.89
CA LYS A 10 -15.57 -12.10 16.15
C LYS A 10 -14.51 -11.78 15.08
N GLY A 11 -13.28 -12.25 15.28
CA GLY A 11 -12.15 -12.07 14.34
C GLY A 11 -11.41 -10.73 14.43
N SER A 12 -11.74 -9.86 15.39
CA SER A 12 -11.01 -8.60 15.57
C SER A 12 -11.16 -8.02 16.98
N ILE A 13 -10.21 -7.18 17.36
CA ILE A 13 -10.21 -6.42 18.61
C ILE A 13 -10.26 -4.94 18.25
N LYS A 14 -11.29 -4.23 18.70
CA LYS A 14 -11.32 -2.76 18.62
C LYS A 14 -10.63 -2.17 19.84
N GLN A 15 -9.40 -1.69 19.64
CA GLN A 15 -8.64 -0.97 20.67
C GLN A 15 -9.08 0.50 20.69
N LYS A 16 -9.55 0.97 21.85
CA LYS A 16 -9.86 2.38 22.10
C LYS A 16 -8.61 3.12 22.56
N PHE A 17 -8.37 4.28 21.95
CA PHE A 17 -7.35 5.24 22.33
C PHE A 17 -8.02 6.55 22.73
N CYS A 18 -7.59 7.12 23.86
CA CYS A 18 -8.10 8.36 24.39
C CYS A 18 -7.01 9.44 24.43
N CYS A 19 -7.41 10.71 24.45
CA CYS A 19 -6.50 11.83 24.70
C CYS A 19 -5.77 11.65 26.04
N PRO A 20 -4.44 11.86 26.10
CA PRO A 20 -3.69 11.78 27.36
C PRO A 20 -4.19 12.76 28.43
N PHE A 21 -4.64 13.94 27.99
CA PHE A 21 -5.10 15.00 28.88
C PHE A 21 -6.61 14.97 29.12
N ARG A 22 -7.27 13.82 28.89
CA ARG A 22 -8.75 13.71 28.92
C ARG A 22 -9.39 14.22 30.22
N THR A 23 -8.70 14.10 31.35
CA THR A 23 -9.16 14.53 32.66
C THR A 23 -8.53 15.86 33.11
N SER A 24 -7.61 16.42 32.33
CA SER A 24 -6.95 17.68 32.65
C SER A 24 -7.95 18.82 32.56
N LYS A 25 -7.89 19.74 33.53
CA LYS A 25 -8.70 20.95 33.52
C LYS A 25 -8.13 22.07 32.67
N ASP A 26 -6.86 21.96 32.33
CA ASP A 26 -6.11 22.96 31.60
C ASP A 26 -6.34 22.86 30.09
N ASP A 27 -6.93 23.91 29.53
CA ASP A 27 -7.28 24.05 28.11
C ASP A 27 -6.03 24.26 27.23
N SER A 28 -4.94 24.80 27.80
CA SER A 28 -3.69 25.07 27.07
C SER A 28 -2.93 23.80 26.66
N LYS A 29 -3.25 22.64 27.26
CA LYS A 29 -2.56 21.37 26.99
C LYS A 29 -2.92 20.71 25.67
N CYS A 30 -3.97 21.18 24.98
CA CYS A 30 -4.29 20.65 23.67
C CYS A 30 -3.44 21.34 22.58
N PRO A 31 -2.47 20.65 21.96
CA PRO A 31 -1.56 21.28 21.00
C PRO A 31 -2.27 21.81 19.74
N CYS A 32 -3.45 21.29 19.43
CA CYS A 32 -4.25 21.68 18.28
C CYS A 32 -5.57 22.38 18.65
N ASN A 33 -5.74 22.77 19.92
CA ASN A 33 -6.93 23.46 20.45
C ASN A 33 -8.27 22.86 19.97
N HIS A 34 -8.37 21.53 19.97
CA HIS A 34 -9.45 20.83 19.30
C HIS A 34 -10.81 21.06 20.01
N PRO A 35 -11.93 21.33 19.31
CA PRO A 35 -13.22 21.62 19.94
C PRO A 35 -13.73 20.54 20.91
N LYS A 36 -13.49 19.25 20.59
CA LYS A 36 -13.81 18.12 21.50
C LYS A 36 -12.99 18.11 22.80
N TYR A 37 -11.90 18.86 22.88
CA TYR A 37 -11.15 19.05 24.12
C TYR A 37 -11.72 20.22 24.94
N ASN A 38 -12.09 21.32 24.30
CA ASN A 38 -12.64 22.51 24.94
C ASN A 38 -14.17 22.47 25.05
N ASN A 39 -14.72 21.35 25.51
CA ASN A 39 -16.17 21.14 25.57
C ASN A 39 -16.73 21.14 27.00
N GLY A 40 -15.91 21.49 28.00
CA GLY A 40 -16.34 21.60 29.40
C GLY A 40 -16.68 20.27 30.10
N TYR A 41 -16.68 19.13 29.40
CA TYR A 41 -16.96 17.83 30.02
C TYR A 41 -15.82 17.36 30.92
N LYS A 42 -16.13 16.48 31.86
CA LYS A 42 -15.14 15.82 32.74
C LYS A 42 -14.13 14.97 31.96
N ASN A 43 -14.57 14.34 30.87
CA ASN A 43 -13.75 13.51 30.00
C ASN A 43 -13.71 14.14 28.60
N ARG A 44 -12.63 14.88 28.33
CA ARG A 44 -12.45 15.68 27.13
C ARG A 44 -11.43 15.12 26.14
N GLY A 45 -11.45 15.64 24.93
CA GLY A 45 -10.46 15.35 23.89
C GLY A 45 -10.86 14.22 22.97
N CYS A 46 -9.92 13.86 22.09
CA CYS A 46 -10.18 12.95 20.99
C CYS A 46 -10.20 11.49 21.45
N ILE A 47 -11.11 10.72 20.85
CA ILE A 47 -11.16 9.26 20.95
C ILE A 47 -10.92 8.70 19.54
N LYS A 48 -10.05 7.71 19.44
CA LYS A 48 -9.78 6.98 18.20
C LYS A 48 -9.89 5.49 18.47
N TYR A 49 -10.50 4.78 17.54
CA TYR A 49 -10.53 3.32 17.56
C TYR A 49 -9.55 2.79 16.51
N LYS A 50 -8.77 1.77 16.87
CA LYS A 50 -7.98 0.97 15.92
C LYS A 50 -8.53 -0.44 15.94
N SER A 51 -9.00 -0.91 14.79
CA SER A 51 -9.31 -2.33 14.62
C SER A 51 -8.00 -3.09 14.44
N ILE A 52 -7.78 -4.08 15.29
CA ILE A 52 -6.67 -5.03 15.21
C ILE A 52 -7.32 -6.35 14.81
N SER A 53 -7.08 -6.82 13.60
CA SER A 53 -7.54 -8.16 13.21
C SER A 53 -6.85 -9.21 14.08
N THR A 54 -7.51 -10.35 14.31
CA THR A 54 -6.87 -11.50 14.97
C THR A 54 -6.34 -12.51 13.94
N ASP A 55 -6.27 -12.11 12.67
CA ASP A 55 -5.75 -12.95 11.61
C ASP A 55 -4.22 -12.99 11.64
N TYR A 56 -3.63 -14.01 11.02
CA TYR A 56 -2.18 -14.15 10.95
C TYR A 56 -1.49 -12.93 10.31
N ARG A 57 -2.20 -12.15 9.49
CA ARG A 57 -1.66 -10.94 8.88
C ARG A 57 -1.32 -9.88 9.92
N SER A 58 -2.08 -9.82 11.01
CA SER A 58 -1.84 -8.92 12.15
C SER A 58 -0.60 -9.29 12.96
N THR A 59 -0.12 -10.53 12.86
CA THR A 59 1.07 -11.01 13.58
C THR A 59 2.35 -10.81 12.77
N VAL A 60 2.26 -10.40 11.51
CA VAL A 60 3.42 -10.10 10.67
C VAL A 60 4.02 -8.78 11.12
N ASP A 61 5.32 -8.77 11.38
CA ASP A 61 6.07 -7.53 11.62
C ASP A 61 6.26 -6.77 10.31
N ASP A 62 5.41 -5.76 10.08
CA ASP A 62 5.46 -4.89 8.92
C ASP A 62 6.54 -3.81 9.00
N THR A 63 7.20 -3.68 10.16
CA THR A 63 8.29 -2.71 10.38
C THR A 63 9.66 -3.27 10.04
N SER A 64 9.79 -4.60 9.98
CA SER A 64 11.00 -5.30 9.56
C SER A 64 11.41 -4.95 8.13
N ASP A 65 12.71 -4.76 7.91
CA ASP A 65 13.24 -4.49 6.58
C ASP A 65 13.06 -5.68 5.63
N TYR A 66 13.04 -6.91 6.17
CA TYR A 66 12.70 -8.10 5.40
C TYR A 66 11.28 -8.02 4.82
N PHE A 67 10.31 -7.62 5.64
CA PHE A 67 8.93 -7.46 5.20
C PHE A 67 8.83 -6.37 4.12
N LYS A 68 9.44 -5.20 4.35
CA LYS A 68 9.42 -4.09 3.39
C LYS A 68 10.01 -4.51 2.03
N LEU A 69 11.12 -5.24 2.04
CA LEU A 69 11.78 -5.73 0.83
C LEU A 69 10.89 -6.71 0.06
N TYR A 70 10.32 -7.72 0.73
CA TYR A 70 9.43 -8.68 0.08
C TYR A 70 8.13 -8.05 -0.40
N TYR A 71 7.55 -7.15 0.40
CA TYR A 71 6.34 -6.43 0.01
C TYR A 71 6.59 -5.52 -1.20
N SER A 72 7.77 -4.89 -1.27
CA SER A 72 8.21 -4.13 -2.46
C SER A 72 8.30 -5.02 -3.69
N LYS A 73 8.96 -6.18 -3.59
CA LYS A 73 9.04 -7.15 -4.71
C LYS A 73 7.65 -7.59 -5.19
N ARG A 74 6.76 -7.92 -4.26
CA ARG A 74 5.36 -8.28 -4.56
C ARG A 74 4.64 -7.16 -5.31
N THR A 75 4.80 -5.92 -4.87
CA THR A 75 4.21 -4.74 -5.50
C THR A 75 4.76 -4.52 -6.92
N GLU A 76 6.05 -4.74 -7.13
CA GLU A 76 6.66 -4.68 -8.47
C GLU A 76 6.12 -5.77 -9.41
N SER A 77 5.87 -6.98 -8.91
CA SER A 77 5.20 -8.03 -9.69
C SER A 77 3.78 -7.64 -10.12
N GLU A 78 3.00 -6.98 -9.24
CA GLU A 78 1.67 -6.47 -9.59
C GLU A 78 1.73 -5.38 -10.66
N ARG A 79 2.69 -4.45 -10.53
CA ARG A 79 2.96 -3.40 -11.55
C ARG A 79 3.40 -3.99 -12.88
N TYR A 80 4.20 -5.06 -12.86
CA TYR A 80 4.57 -5.80 -14.07
C TYR A 80 3.35 -6.42 -14.75
N ASN A 81 2.51 -7.13 -13.99
CA ASN A 81 1.29 -7.75 -14.52
C ASN A 81 0.31 -6.71 -15.10
N SER A 82 0.16 -5.55 -14.46
CA SER A 82 -0.65 -4.46 -15.01
C SER A 82 -0.12 -3.96 -16.36
N ARG A 83 1.20 -3.81 -16.52
CA ARG A 83 1.82 -3.45 -17.81
C ARG A 83 1.60 -4.53 -18.86
N PHE A 84 1.71 -5.80 -18.48
CA PHE A 84 1.46 -6.92 -19.39
C PHE A 84 0.00 -6.97 -19.84
N LYS A 85 -0.95 -6.74 -18.94
CA LYS A 85 -2.38 -6.62 -19.27
C LYS A 85 -2.67 -5.50 -20.28
N ASN A 86 -1.93 -4.39 -20.23
CA ASN A 86 -2.07 -3.31 -21.21
C ASN A 86 -1.71 -3.72 -22.65
N LEU A 87 -1.00 -4.84 -22.85
CA LEU A 87 -0.78 -5.43 -24.18
C LEU A 87 -2.03 -6.14 -24.73
N ASN A 88 -3.09 -6.25 -23.92
CA ASN A 88 -4.38 -6.85 -24.28
C ASN A 88 -4.29 -8.31 -24.78
N LEU A 89 -3.30 -9.06 -24.28
CA LEU A 89 -3.08 -10.47 -24.63
C LEU A 89 -4.11 -11.43 -24.00
N GLU A 90 -5.04 -10.91 -23.20
CA GLU A 90 -6.17 -11.68 -22.67
C GLU A 90 -7.26 -11.92 -23.73
N ASN A 91 -7.37 -11.03 -24.73
CA ASN A 91 -8.36 -11.07 -25.80
C ASN A 91 -7.70 -11.28 -27.16
N THR A 92 -6.91 -12.35 -27.28
CA THR A 92 -6.13 -12.62 -28.50
C THR A 92 -6.99 -13.23 -29.60
N SER A 93 -6.69 -12.90 -30.86
CA SER A 93 -7.38 -13.46 -32.02
C SER A 93 -7.01 -14.92 -32.29
N VAL A 94 -5.84 -15.35 -31.81
CA VAL A 94 -5.33 -16.73 -31.95
C VAL A 94 -6.05 -17.66 -30.98
N ARG A 95 -6.41 -18.87 -31.45
CA ARG A 95 -7.18 -19.86 -30.66
C ARG A 95 -6.37 -21.07 -30.19
N ASN A 96 -5.15 -21.26 -30.70
CA ASN A 96 -4.28 -22.39 -30.34
C ASN A 96 -3.43 -22.07 -29.11
N ILE A 97 -3.35 -22.99 -28.14
CA ILE A 97 -2.56 -22.85 -26.91
C ILE A 97 -1.08 -22.56 -27.18
N TYR A 98 -0.49 -23.18 -28.21
CA TYR A 98 0.91 -22.92 -28.59
C TYR A 98 1.10 -21.50 -29.11
N SER A 99 0.18 -21.02 -29.95
CA SER A 99 0.22 -19.65 -30.46
C SER A 99 0.01 -18.61 -29.35
N ILE A 100 -0.92 -18.87 -28.43
CA ILE A 100 -1.15 -18.03 -27.25
C ILE A 100 0.09 -17.99 -26.35
N SER A 101 0.71 -19.14 -26.09
CA SER A 101 1.95 -19.24 -25.29
C SER A 101 3.10 -18.46 -25.92
N ASN A 102 3.29 -18.60 -27.24
CA ASN A 102 4.30 -17.84 -27.98
C ASN A 102 4.03 -16.33 -27.91
N LEU A 103 2.77 -15.92 -28.06
CA LEU A 103 2.39 -14.51 -27.98
C LEU A 103 2.62 -13.92 -26.58
N ASN A 104 2.31 -14.67 -25.51
CA ASN A 104 2.62 -14.28 -24.14
C ASN A 104 4.13 -14.15 -23.91
N THR A 105 4.91 -15.08 -24.45
CA THR A 105 6.38 -15.05 -24.39
C THR A 105 6.91 -13.78 -25.06
N LEU A 106 6.40 -13.45 -26.26
CA LEU A 106 6.75 -12.20 -26.94
C LEU A 106 6.37 -10.96 -26.13
N GLY A 107 5.19 -10.96 -25.50
CA GLY A 107 4.78 -9.86 -24.61
C GLY A 107 5.75 -9.63 -23.46
N HIS A 108 6.24 -10.70 -22.83
CA HIS A 108 7.26 -10.61 -21.77
C HIS A 108 8.60 -10.11 -22.31
N ILE A 109 9.06 -10.65 -23.44
CA ILE A 109 10.29 -10.19 -24.09
C ILE A 109 10.20 -8.69 -24.40
N CYS A 110 9.08 -8.22 -24.97
CA CYS A 110 8.87 -6.80 -25.25
C CYS A 110 9.00 -5.92 -24.00
N LEU A 111 8.37 -6.30 -22.88
CA LEU A 111 8.48 -5.53 -21.63
C LEU A 111 9.90 -5.52 -21.07
N LEU A 112 10.61 -6.66 -21.12
CA LEU A 112 12.01 -6.76 -20.68
C LEU A 112 12.94 -5.94 -21.57
N THR A 113 12.73 -5.95 -22.90
CA THR A 113 13.51 -5.14 -23.84
C THR A 113 13.36 -3.65 -23.56
N VAL A 114 12.16 -3.17 -23.18
CA VAL A 114 11.97 -1.76 -22.75
C VAL A 114 12.78 -1.46 -21.49
N ALA A 115 12.78 -2.37 -20.51
CA ALA A 115 13.56 -2.23 -19.30
C ALA A 115 15.07 -2.15 -19.59
N ILE A 116 15.58 -3.08 -20.40
CA ILE A 116 16.99 -3.13 -20.80
C ILE A 116 17.36 -1.88 -21.58
N ALA A 117 16.55 -1.45 -22.55
CA ALA A 117 16.78 -0.24 -23.31
C ALA A 117 16.84 1.01 -22.41
N ALA A 118 16.00 1.09 -21.38
CA ALA A 118 16.06 2.18 -20.41
C ALA A 118 17.39 2.20 -19.62
N ILE A 119 17.87 1.03 -19.18
CA ILE A 119 19.15 0.89 -18.45
C ILE A 119 20.32 1.26 -19.35
N VAL A 120 20.38 0.71 -20.57
CA VAL A 120 21.45 1.00 -21.55
C VAL A 120 21.52 2.49 -21.88
N ASN A 121 20.37 3.15 -21.97
CA ASN A 121 20.28 4.59 -22.21
C ASN A 121 20.46 5.46 -20.95
N LYS A 122 20.87 4.88 -19.81
CA LYS A 122 21.06 5.57 -18.51
C LYS A 122 19.81 6.32 -18.03
N LYS A 123 18.62 5.77 -18.32
CA LYS A 123 17.28 6.32 -18.01
C LYS A 123 16.50 5.33 -17.15
N GLU A 124 17.07 4.95 -16.01
CA GLU A 124 16.51 3.92 -15.13
C GLU A 124 15.08 4.24 -14.65
N ASP A 125 14.76 5.52 -14.50
CA ASP A 125 13.43 5.99 -14.13
C ASP A 125 12.35 5.69 -15.19
N LYS A 126 12.74 5.30 -16.41
CA LYS A 126 11.85 4.98 -17.54
C LYS A 126 11.68 3.48 -17.83
N ILE A 127 12.27 2.59 -17.03
CA ILE A 127 12.21 1.12 -17.17
C ILE A 127 10.77 0.60 -17.37
N CYS A 128 9.79 1.27 -16.77
CA CYS A 128 8.40 0.82 -16.77
C CYS A 128 7.52 1.39 -17.88
N SER A 129 8.04 2.23 -18.78
CA SER A 129 7.19 2.92 -19.76
C SER A 129 7.90 3.20 -21.08
N LEU A 130 7.46 2.51 -22.14
CA LEU A 130 7.91 2.74 -23.51
C LEU A 130 7.64 4.18 -23.97
N SER A 131 6.46 4.72 -23.67
CA SER A 131 6.09 6.08 -24.07
C SER A 131 6.98 7.13 -23.40
N LYS A 132 7.30 6.97 -22.12
CA LYS A 132 8.23 7.88 -21.43
C LYS A 132 9.67 7.70 -21.94
N LEU A 133 10.09 6.48 -22.24
CA LEU A 133 11.41 6.20 -22.80
C LEU A 133 11.59 6.89 -24.17
N LYS A 134 10.59 6.75 -25.07
CA LYS A 134 10.57 7.39 -26.40
C LYS A 134 10.51 8.93 -26.36
N ARG A 135 9.95 9.52 -25.31
CA ARG A 135 9.92 10.99 -25.14
C ARG A 135 11.22 11.54 -24.57
N ALA A 136 11.99 10.69 -23.92
CA ALA A 136 13.25 11.09 -23.31
C ALA A 136 14.44 10.91 -24.26
N SER A 137 14.31 10.07 -25.29
CA SER A 137 15.28 9.85 -26.38
C SER A 137 15.41 11.06 -27.29
#